data_AF-A0A7X1MD09-F1
#
_entry.id   AF-A0A7X1MD09-F1
#
_cell.length_a   1.000
_cell.length_b   1.000
_cell.length_c   1.000
_cell.angle_alpha   90.00
_cell.angle_beta   90.00
_cell.angle_gamma   90.00
#
_symmetry.space_group_name_H-M   'P 1'
#
loop_
_entity.id
_entity.type
_entity.pdbx_description
1 polymer ?
#
loop_
_entity_poly.entity_id
_entity_poly.type
_entity_poly.pdbx_seq_one_letter_code
_entity_poly.pdbx_strand_id
1 'polypeptide(L)'
;MIRQRGVLPALLLSCALLTACGSDKSGDAAADPAELASRAEALGIAPEHVYAIEAPGFTLAQQSVGVIGDDGFSAVYVSKEGGVQLQLSVDRGTMTADTCAQGTTAPCEREGEAWYRGQEYAVPKKGHVVRVRGEGVKRDVLREAALAVHRPSEDELDALLPQAPAGGGSVERGDLPPEGDGAPNNEANTTG
;
A
#
# COMPACT_ATOMS: atom_id res chain seq x y z
N MET A 1 -46.78 32.92 -48.96
CA MET A 1 -47.35 32.08 -50.03
C MET A 1 -46.25 31.12 -50.51
N ILE A 2 -46.54 29.80 -50.53
CA ILE A 2 -45.95 28.74 -51.38
C ILE A 2 -44.48 28.36 -51.07
N ARG A 3 -43.99 27.11 -50.99
CA ARG A 3 -44.42 25.69 -50.76
C ARG A 3 -43.07 24.90 -50.65
N GLN A 4 -42.88 23.97 -49.70
CA GLN A 4 -42.78 22.50 -49.90
C GLN A 4 -41.87 22.03 -51.07
N ARG A 5 -40.96 21.05 -51.02
CA ARG A 5 -40.88 19.72 -50.33
C ARG A 5 -39.60 18.98 -50.82
N GLY A 6 -39.14 17.95 -50.10
CA GLY A 6 -38.28 16.83 -50.60
C GLY A 6 -37.11 16.50 -49.66
N VAL A 7 -37.20 15.57 -48.70
CA VAL A 7 -37.15 14.08 -48.74
C VAL A 7 -35.73 13.48 -48.93
N LEU A 8 -35.31 12.76 -47.87
CA LEU A 8 -34.20 11.81 -47.60
C LEU A 8 -33.69 10.94 -48.78
N PRO A 9 -32.43 10.42 -48.77
CA PRO A 9 -32.05 9.28 -47.90
C PRO A 9 -30.58 9.16 -47.42
N ALA A 10 -30.40 8.22 -46.49
CA ALA A 10 -29.19 7.79 -45.80
C ALA A 10 -28.09 7.19 -46.70
N LEU A 11 -26.83 7.25 -46.25
CA LEU A 11 -25.76 6.30 -46.62
C LEU A 11 -24.59 6.31 -45.60
N LEU A 12 -24.37 5.17 -44.95
CA LEU A 12 -23.09 4.48 -44.60
C LEU A 12 -22.01 5.26 -43.81
N LEU A 13 -21.69 4.91 -42.55
CA LEU A 13 -20.95 3.70 -42.09
C LEU A 13 -19.52 3.60 -42.63
N SER A 14 -18.50 4.06 -41.89
CA SER A 14 -17.22 3.33 -41.71
C SER A 14 -16.33 3.91 -40.59
N CYS A 15 -15.81 2.99 -39.79
CA CYS A 15 -14.80 3.13 -38.75
C CYS A 15 -13.43 3.59 -39.25
N ALA A 16 -12.55 3.86 -38.25
CA ALA A 16 -11.09 3.98 -38.28
C ALA A 16 -10.61 5.44 -38.37
N LEU A 17 -9.80 5.99 -37.46
CA LEU A 17 -8.70 5.38 -36.71
C LEU A 17 -8.56 6.00 -35.30
N LEU A 18 -8.34 5.12 -34.32
CA LEU A 18 -7.68 5.41 -33.05
C LEU A 18 -6.20 5.72 -33.28
N THR A 19 -5.60 6.28 -32.22
CA THR A 19 -4.16 6.40 -31.91
C THR A 19 -3.41 7.63 -32.43
N ALA A 20 -3.35 8.66 -31.59
CA ALA A 20 -2.11 9.40 -31.36
C ALA A 20 -1.96 9.62 -29.85
N CYS A 21 -0.91 8.99 -29.28
CA CYS A 21 -0.47 9.10 -27.89
C CYS A 21 -0.28 10.55 -27.46
N GLY A 22 -1.04 10.98 -26.45
CA GLY A 22 -0.61 12.05 -25.56
C GLY A 22 0.03 11.42 -24.33
N SER A 23 1.35 11.18 -24.36
CA SER A 23 2.11 10.90 -23.16
C SER A 23 2.45 12.21 -22.47
N ASP A 24 1.45 12.83 -21.86
CA ASP A 24 1.67 13.88 -20.88
C ASP A 24 1.79 13.21 -19.51
N LYS A 25 2.99 13.34 -18.92
CA LYS A 25 3.38 12.88 -17.58
C LYS A 25 2.24 13.06 -16.59
N SER A 26 1.81 11.99 -15.94
CA SER A 26 0.93 12.09 -14.76
C SER A 26 1.31 10.99 -13.79
N GLY A 27 2.24 11.29 -12.88
CA GLY A 27 2.50 10.47 -11.69
C GLY A 27 1.32 10.45 -10.68
N ASP A 28 0.18 11.00 -11.08
CA ASP A 28 -1.09 11.06 -10.35
C ASP A 28 -2.13 10.06 -10.88
N ALA A 29 -1.82 9.29 -11.94
CA ALA A 29 -2.74 8.25 -12.38
C ALA A 29 -2.86 7.17 -11.29
N ALA A 30 -4.09 6.89 -10.86
CA ALA A 30 -4.34 5.80 -9.92
C ALA A 30 -3.82 4.48 -10.50
N ALA A 31 -3.14 3.68 -9.67
CA ALA A 31 -2.58 2.41 -10.13
C ALA A 31 -3.67 1.47 -10.69
N ASP A 32 -3.32 0.68 -11.70
CA ASP A 32 -4.21 -0.37 -12.23
C ASP A 32 -4.59 -1.35 -11.09
N PRO A 33 -5.88 -1.53 -10.80
CA PRO A 33 -6.32 -2.43 -9.74
C PRO A 33 -5.85 -3.89 -9.90
N ALA A 34 -5.75 -4.39 -11.14
CA ALA A 34 -5.32 -5.77 -11.40
C ALA A 34 -3.83 -5.94 -11.15
N GLU A 35 -3.03 -4.94 -11.51
CA GLU A 35 -1.60 -4.93 -11.27
C GLU A 35 -1.29 -4.82 -9.77
N LEU A 36 -1.97 -3.90 -9.08
CA LEU A 36 -1.87 -3.77 -7.63
C LEU A 36 -2.21 -5.10 -6.95
N ALA A 37 -3.32 -5.73 -7.33
CA ALA A 37 -3.72 -7.01 -6.76
C ALA A 37 -2.66 -8.09 -6.98
N SER A 38 -2.16 -8.22 -8.21
CA SER A 38 -1.12 -9.21 -8.54
C SER A 38 0.15 -9.02 -7.72
N ARG A 39 0.62 -7.77 -7.57
CA ARG A 39 1.84 -7.47 -6.78
C ARG A 39 1.62 -7.67 -5.28
N ALA A 40 0.46 -7.27 -4.76
CA ALA A 40 0.12 -7.43 -3.35
C ALA A 40 0.00 -8.93 -2.98
N GLU A 41 -0.71 -9.71 -3.79
CA GLU A 41 -0.88 -11.16 -3.58
C GLU A 41 0.45 -11.91 -3.63
N ALA A 42 1.38 -11.49 -4.50
CA ALA A 42 2.73 -12.07 -4.57
C ALA A 42 3.53 -11.89 -3.26
N LEU A 43 3.15 -10.92 -2.42
CA LEU A 43 3.74 -10.68 -1.09
C LEU A 43 2.87 -11.17 0.06
N GLY A 44 1.72 -11.80 -0.23
CA GLY A 44 0.75 -12.23 0.79
C GLY A 44 -0.04 -11.08 1.42
N ILE A 45 -0.17 -9.95 0.73
CA ILE A 45 -0.88 -8.75 1.21
C ILE A 45 -2.25 -8.69 0.54
N ALA A 46 -3.33 -8.44 1.30
CA ALA A 46 -4.64 -8.21 0.71
C ALA A 46 -4.62 -6.91 -0.13
N PRO A 47 -5.08 -6.93 -1.40
CA PRO A 47 -5.00 -5.76 -2.27
C PRO A 47 -5.66 -4.49 -1.69
N GLU A 48 -6.74 -4.65 -0.92
CA GLU A 48 -7.44 -3.56 -0.23
C GLU A 48 -6.63 -2.92 0.92
N HIS A 49 -5.58 -3.57 1.42
CA HIS A 49 -4.73 -3.06 2.51
C HIS A 49 -3.55 -2.20 2.02
N VAL A 50 -3.28 -2.16 0.71
CA VAL A 50 -2.17 -1.36 0.16
C VAL A 50 -2.53 0.14 0.17
N TYR A 51 -1.85 0.93 0.98
CA TYR A 51 -2.05 2.38 1.03
C TYR A 51 -0.71 3.12 0.94
N ALA A 52 -0.77 4.35 0.42
CA ALA A 52 0.31 5.32 0.47
C ALA A 52 -0.08 6.48 1.41
N ILE A 53 0.93 7.23 1.86
CA ILE A 53 0.75 8.50 2.58
C ILE A 53 1.63 9.57 1.96
N GLU A 54 1.10 10.79 1.88
CA GLU A 54 1.94 11.96 1.67
C GLU A 54 2.50 12.44 3.02
N ALA A 55 3.82 12.38 3.18
CA ALA A 55 4.50 12.83 4.38
C ALA A 55 5.70 13.70 4.02
N PRO A 56 5.53 15.03 3.88
CA PRO A 56 6.62 15.94 3.57
C PRO A 56 7.78 15.78 4.56
N GLY A 57 9.01 15.69 4.02
CA GLY A 57 10.22 15.46 4.83
C GLY A 57 10.52 13.99 5.14
N PHE A 58 9.65 13.06 4.77
CA PHE A 58 9.89 11.62 4.88
C PHE A 58 10.06 10.98 3.49
N THR A 59 10.71 9.83 3.45
CA THR A 59 10.87 9.00 2.25
C THR A 59 10.54 7.56 2.60
N LEU A 60 9.82 6.87 1.72
CA LEU A 60 9.59 5.44 1.86
C LEU A 60 10.92 4.67 1.93
N ALA A 61 11.04 3.82 2.95
CA ALA A 61 12.06 2.78 3.01
C ALA A 61 11.52 1.51 2.35
N GLN A 62 11.71 1.33 1.05
CA GLN A 62 11.06 0.26 0.27
C GLN A 62 11.28 -1.14 0.89
N GLN A 63 12.45 -1.42 1.45
CA GLN A 63 12.75 -2.69 2.11
C GLN A 63 11.92 -2.97 3.38
N SER A 64 11.20 -1.98 3.89
CA SER A 64 10.29 -2.12 5.04
C SER A 64 8.88 -2.53 4.63
N VAL A 65 8.58 -2.52 3.33
CA VAL A 65 7.26 -2.90 2.82
C VAL A 65 7.09 -4.40 2.96
N GLY A 66 5.99 -4.82 3.58
CA GLY A 66 5.71 -6.23 3.78
C GLY A 66 4.38 -6.50 4.45
N VAL A 67 4.10 -7.80 4.59
CA VAL A 67 2.90 -8.29 5.28
C VAL A 67 3.03 -8.14 6.79
N ILE A 68 1.92 -7.79 7.44
CA ILE A 68 1.75 -7.89 8.89
C ILE A 68 0.49 -8.69 9.19
N GLY A 69 0.49 -9.46 10.28
CA GLY A 69 -0.63 -10.35 10.58
C GLY A 69 -0.79 -11.40 9.49
N ASP A 70 -2.04 -11.68 9.12
CA ASP A 70 -2.37 -12.70 8.11
C ASP A 70 -2.18 -12.15 6.68
N ASP A 71 -2.75 -10.98 6.40
CA ASP A 71 -2.75 -10.35 5.07
C ASP A 71 -2.71 -8.81 5.11
N GLY A 72 -2.28 -8.24 6.25
CA GLY A 72 -2.12 -6.81 6.45
C GLY A 72 -0.93 -6.24 5.67
N PHE A 73 -0.82 -4.92 5.67
CA PHE A 73 0.22 -4.16 4.99
C PHE A 73 0.99 -3.29 5.98
N SER A 74 2.30 -3.23 5.85
CA SER A 74 3.16 -2.31 6.61
C SER A 74 4.18 -1.65 5.69
N ALA A 75 4.46 -0.37 5.96
CA ALA A 75 5.51 0.39 5.32
C ALA A 75 6.09 1.42 6.31
N VAL A 76 7.39 1.70 6.21
CA VAL A 76 8.07 2.72 7.02
C VAL A 76 8.55 3.85 6.11
N TYR A 77 8.26 5.08 6.54
CA TYR A 77 8.77 6.30 5.92
C TYR A 77 9.79 6.92 6.89
N VAL A 78 11.03 7.09 6.44
CA VAL A 78 12.13 7.60 7.25
C VAL A 78 12.32 9.10 7.02
N SER A 79 12.61 9.85 8.09
CA SER A 79 12.93 11.28 7.98
C SER A 79 14.18 11.49 7.11
N LYS A 80 14.10 12.44 6.16
CA LYS A 80 15.24 12.86 5.34
C LYS A 80 16.32 13.57 6.17
N GLU A 81 15.94 14.18 7.28
CA GLU A 81 16.84 14.85 8.23
C GLU A 81 17.34 13.89 9.33
N GLY A 82 16.83 12.65 9.33
CA GLY A 82 17.15 11.60 10.31
C GLY A 82 16.34 11.69 11.60
N GLY A 83 16.60 10.73 12.50
CA GLY A 83 16.17 10.77 13.91
C GLY A 83 14.76 10.25 14.22
N VAL A 84 13.84 10.20 13.26
CA VAL A 84 12.48 9.69 13.45
C VAL A 84 11.95 8.98 12.20
N GLN A 85 10.92 8.15 12.38
CA GLN A 85 10.24 7.44 11.30
C GLN A 85 8.72 7.40 11.53
N LEU A 86 7.98 7.32 10.44
CA LEU A 86 6.56 7.02 10.40
C LEU A 86 6.37 5.57 9.99
N GLN A 87 5.56 4.84 10.74
CA GLN A 87 5.07 3.51 10.36
C GLN A 87 3.63 3.65 9.89
N LEU A 88 3.38 3.26 8.64
CA LEU A 88 2.06 3.03 8.08
C LEU A 88 1.75 1.54 8.26
N SER A 89 0.62 1.21 8.88
CA SER A 89 0.11 -0.15 8.97
C SER A 89 -1.36 -0.23 8.66
N VAL A 90 -1.77 -1.29 7.98
CA VAL A 90 -3.16 -1.52 7.57
C VAL A 90 -3.50 -2.96 7.85
N ASP A 91 -4.56 -3.17 8.61
CA ASP A 91 -5.01 -4.51 8.97
C ASP A 91 -6.53 -4.53 9.16
N ARG A 92 -7.10 -5.74 9.08
CA ARG A 92 -8.52 -6.01 9.29
C ARG A 92 -8.96 -5.49 10.66
N GLY A 93 -10.17 -4.96 10.71
CA GLY A 93 -10.80 -4.56 11.97
C GLY A 93 -11.61 -3.28 11.88
N THR A 94 -11.96 -2.76 13.06
CA THR A 94 -12.82 -1.58 13.21
C THR A 94 -12.23 -0.63 14.24
N MET A 95 -12.33 0.67 13.98
CA MET A 95 -11.97 1.70 14.96
C MET A 95 -13.22 2.39 15.52
N THR A 96 -13.44 2.19 16.82
CA THR A 96 -14.53 2.72 17.65
C THR A 96 -13.93 3.24 18.96
N ALA A 97 -14.70 3.93 19.80
CA ALA A 97 -14.21 4.37 21.11
C ALA A 97 -13.68 3.20 21.95
N ASP A 98 -14.41 2.08 21.96
CA ASP A 98 -14.03 0.87 22.71
C ASP A 98 -12.78 0.22 22.13
N THR A 99 -12.74 -0.01 20.81
CA THR A 99 -11.57 -0.65 20.17
C THR A 99 -10.35 0.26 20.14
N CYS A 100 -10.53 1.58 20.25
CA CYS A 100 -9.43 2.52 20.37
C CYS A 100 -8.76 2.49 21.76
N ALA A 101 -9.53 2.31 22.83
CA ALA A 101 -9.00 2.22 24.19
C ALA A 101 -8.34 0.85 24.47
N GLN A 102 -8.58 -0.16 23.63
CA GLN A 102 -8.00 -1.49 23.81
C GLN A 102 -6.46 -1.49 23.67
N GLY A 103 -5.80 -2.16 24.61
CA GLY A 103 -4.35 -2.39 24.59
C GLY A 103 -3.50 -1.17 24.90
N THR A 104 -4.08 -0.08 25.39
CA THR A 104 -3.35 1.14 25.78
C THR A 104 -3.99 1.81 26.98
N THR A 105 -3.18 2.54 27.75
CA THR A 105 -3.65 3.46 28.80
C THR A 105 -3.73 4.90 28.33
N ALA A 106 -3.24 5.20 27.12
CA ALA A 106 -3.33 6.53 26.54
C ALA A 106 -4.79 6.87 26.24
N PRO A 107 -5.24 8.11 26.51
CA PRO A 107 -6.58 8.55 26.12
C PRO A 107 -6.72 8.45 24.61
N CYS A 108 -7.87 7.96 24.17
CA CYS A 108 -8.24 7.97 22.77
C CYS A 108 -9.16 9.15 22.47
N GLU A 109 -8.77 9.95 21.50
CA GLU A 109 -9.49 11.16 21.09
C GLU A 109 -9.96 11.01 19.64
N ARG A 110 -11.27 11.17 19.40
CA ARG A 110 -11.80 11.23 18.03
C ARG A 110 -11.56 12.62 17.46
N GLU A 111 -10.91 12.68 16.31
CA GLU A 111 -10.64 13.90 15.55
C GLU A 111 -11.18 13.76 14.12
N GLY A 112 -12.38 14.29 13.89
CA GLY A 112 -13.07 14.11 12.61
C GLY A 112 -13.25 12.63 12.29
N GLU A 113 -12.64 12.19 11.19
CA GLU A 113 -12.70 10.79 10.73
C GLU A 113 -11.58 9.92 11.30
N ALA A 114 -10.60 10.51 12.01
CA ALA A 114 -9.48 9.79 12.59
C ALA A 114 -9.59 9.67 14.12
N TRP A 115 -8.82 8.76 14.69
CA TRP A 115 -8.69 8.57 16.14
C TRP A 115 -7.23 8.71 16.53
N TYR A 116 -6.94 9.56 17.49
CA TYR A 116 -5.59 9.75 18.01
C TYR A 116 -5.41 9.03 19.33
N ARG A 117 -4.29 8.30 19.48
CA ARG A 117 -3.85 7.71 20.75
C ARG A 117 -2.33 7.52 20.75
N GLY A 118 -1.65 7.84 21.85
CA GLY A 118 -0.27 7.38 22.09
C GLY A 118 0.74 7.52 20.93
N GLN A 119 0.71 8.62 20.18
CA GLN A 119 1.54 8.88 18.97
C GLN A 119 1.15 8.08 17.71
N GLU A 120 -0.12 7.73 17.60
CA GLU A 120 -0.73 7.06 16.45
C GLU A 120 -2.03 7.77 16.07
N TYR A 121 -2.25 7.96 14.77
CA TYR A 121 -3.58 8.20 14.22
C TYR A 121 -4.09 6.94 13.53
N ALA A 122 -5.35 6.62 13.76
CA ALA A 122 -6.05 5.52 13.13
C ALA A 122 -7.25 6.04 12.33
N VAL A 123 -7.30 5.71 11.04
CA VAL A 123 -8.34 6.06 10.10
C VAL A 123 -9.14 4.80 9.77
N PRO A 124 -10.37 4.63 10.31
CA PRO A 124 -11.23 3.52 9.94
C PRO A 124 -11.59 3.58 8.46
N LYS A 125 -11.54 2.43 7.80
CA LYS A 125 -12.08 2.19 6.46
C LYS A 125 -13.08 1.02 6.54
N LYS A 126 -13.68 0.65 5.41
CA LYS A 126 -14.66 -0.43 5.38
C LYS A 126 -13.95 -1.79 5.50
N GLY A 127 -13.91 -2.33 6.71
CA GLY A 127 -13.38 -3.68 7.00
C GLY A 127 -11.96 -3.72 7.54
N HIS A 128 -11.25 -2.59 7.51
CA HIS A 128 -9.86 -2.44 7.94
C HIS A 128 -9.62 -1.06 8.57
N VAL A 129 -8.48 -0.93 9.24
CA VAL A 129 -8.04 0.33 9.85
C VAL A 129 -6.65 0.67 9.32
N VAL A 130 -6.50 1.88 8.80
CA VAL A 130 -5.18 2.43 8.44
C VAL A 130 -4.62 3.16 9.65
N ARG A 131 -3.39 2.87 10.05
CA ARG A 131 -2.71 3.48 11.20
C ARG A 131 -1.43 4.14 10.74
N VAL A 132 -1.19 5.35 11.23
CA VAL A 132 0.07 6.08 11.08
C VAL A 132 0.62 6.36 12.47
N ARG A 133 1.73 5.73 12.80
CA ARG A 133 2.42 5.85 14.09
C ARG A 133 3.80 6.47 13.89
N GLY A 134 4.27 7.29 14.82
CA GLY A 134 5.64 7.81 14.75
C GLY A 134 6.14 8.26 16.10
N GLU A 135 7.14 7.56 16.63
CA GLU A 135 7.73 7.93 17.91
C GLU A 135 8.57 9.20 17.78
N GLY A 136 8.34 10.17 18.65
CA GLY A 136 9.04 11.47 18.60
C GLY A 136 8.62 12.37 17.43
N VAL A 137 7.65 11.94 16.62
CA VAL A 137 7.07 12.75 15.56
C VAL A 137 5.99 13.66 16.15
N LYS A 138 5.96 14.92 15.71
CA LYS A 138 4.95 15.88 16.17
C LYS A 138 3.54 15.43 15.75
N ARG A 139 2.57 15.70 16.62
CA ARG A 139 1.16 15.28 16.44
C ARG A 139 0.51 15.88 15.18
N ASP A 140 0.88 17.10 14.80
CA ASP A 140 0.42 17.76 13.56
C ASP A 140 0.90 17.01 12.31
N VAL A 141 2.18 16.66 12.25
CA VAL A 141 2.77 15.86 11.15
C VAL A 141 2.09 14.49 11.05
N LEU A 142 1.88 13.82 12.18
CA LEU A 142 1.16 12.54 12.20
C LEU A 142 -0.28 12.67 11.69
N ARG A 143 -0.96 13.77 12.07
CA ARG A 143 -2.33 14.05 11.62
C ARG A 143 -2.37 14.28 10.12
N GLU A 144 -1.49 15.12 9.60
CA GLU A 144 -1.40 15.44 8.17
C GLU A 144 -1.15 14.17 7.35
N ALA A 145 -0.18 13.34 7.75
CA ALA A 145 0.11 12.07 7.10
C ALA A 145 -1.09 11.10 7.14
N ALA A 146 -1.80 11.02 8.26
CA ALA A 146 -2.99 10.15 8.39
C ALA A 146 -4.17 10.64 7.53
N LEU A 147 -4.36 11.95 7.43
CA LEU A 147 -5.42 12.53 6.58
C LEU A 147 -5.07 12.43 5.09
N ALA A 148 -3.79 12.37 4.75
CA ALA A 148 -3.29 12.16 3.39
C ALA A 148 -3.20 10.68 2.98
N VAL A 149 -3.76 9.75 3.74
CA VAL A 149 -3.85 8.33 3.36
C VAL A 149 -4.68 8.15 2.09
N HIS A 150 -4.11 7.49 1.08
CA HIS A 150 -4.76 7.26 -0.20
C HIS A 150 -4.35 5.92 -0.84
N ARG A 151 -5.10 5.52 -1.88
CA ARG A 151 -4.74 4.38 -2.73
C ARG A 151 -3.58 4.83 -3.63
N PRO A 152 -2.55 3.99 -3.83
CA PRO A 152 -1.34 4.42 -4.52
C PRO A 152 -1.61 4.80 -5.98
N SER A 153 -0.90 5.82 -6.46
CA SER A 153 -0.71 6.06 -7.89
C SER A 153 0.16 4.96 -8.54
N GLU A 154 0.27 4.96 -9.86
CA GLU A 154 1.18 4.05 -10.59
C GLU A 154 2.63 4.16 -10.08
N ASP A 155 3.13 5.38 -9.93
CA ASP A 155 4.50 5.65 -9.46
C ASP A 155 4.69 5.21 -7.99
N GLU A 156 3.69 5.43 -7.15
CA GLU A 156 3.73 4.98 -5.77
C GLU A 156 3.63 3.47 -5.66
N LEU A 157 2.86 2.80 -6.52
CA LEU A 157 2.80 1.35 -6.57
C LEU A 157 4.18 0.77 -6.93
N ASP A 158 4.88 1.37 -7.89
CA ASP A 158 6.24 0.98 -8.25
C ASP A 158 7.25 1.19 -7.11
N ALA A 159 7.08 2.26 -6.33
CA ALA A 159 7.90 2.51 -5.15
C ALA A 159 7.56 1.56 -3.98
N LEU A 160 6.29 1.21 -3.80
CA LEU A 160 5.81 0.37 -2.70
C LEU A 160 6.07 -1.11 -2.94
N LEU A 161 5.58 -1.64 -4.05
CA LEU A 161 5.55 -3.07 -4.31
C LEU A 161 6.45 -3.42 -5.50
N PRO A 162 7.43 -4.31 -5.32
CA PRO A 162 8.19 -4.83 -6.45
C PRO A 162 7.25 -5.48 -7.48
N GLN A 163 7.72 -5.52 -8.72
CA GLN A 163 7.05 -6.26 -9.78
C GLN A 163 6.78 -7.70 -9.32
N ALA A 164 5.56 -8.20 -9.57
CA ALA A 164 5.24 -9.57 -9.28
C ALA A 164 6.20 -10.49 -10.08
N PRO A 165 6.73 -11.56 -9.47
CA PRO A 165 7.58 -12.50 -10.21
C PRO A 165 6.83 -13.01 -11.43
N ALA A 166 7.44 -12.88 -12.62
CA ALA A 166 6.90 -13.50 -13.82
C ALA A 166 7.07 -15.03 -13.68
N GLY A 167 6.03 -15.71 -13.18
CA GLY A 167 5.89 -17.17 -13.16
C GLY A 167 7.21 -17.94 -13.02
N GLY A 168 7.92 -17.75 -11.90
CA GLY A 168 9.19 -18.44 -11.63
C GLY A 168 8.95 -19.59 -10.66
N GLY A 169 9.19 -20.83 -11.10
CA GLY A 169 9.18 -22.00 -10.22
C GLY A 169 10.13 -21.83 -9.03
N SER A 170 9.93 -22.66 -7.99
CA SER A 170 10.83 -22.76 -6.84
C SER A 170 12.30 -22.73 -7.27
N VAL A 171 13.08 -21.81 -6.72
CA VAL A 171 14.52 -21.75 -6.99
C VAL A 171 15.16 -23.01 -6.43
N GLU A 172 15.70 -23.85 -7.31
CA GLU A 172 16.37 -25.08 -6.89
C GLU A 172 17.72 -24.74 -6.25
N ARG A 173 17.78 -24.84 -4.93
CA ARG A 173 19.01 -24.68 -4.15
C ARG A 173 19.87 -25.92 -4.30
N GLY A 174 20.74 -25.92 -5.31
CA GLY A 174 21.67 -27.02 -5.58
C GLY A 174 22.74 -27.26 -4.51
N ASP A 175 22.77 -26.44 -3.45
CA ASP A 175 23.66 -26.52 -2.30
C ASP A 175 23.04 -27.23 -1.09
N LEU A 176 21.74 -27.55 -1.12
CA LEU A 176 21.11 -28.34 -0.06
C LEU A 176 21.35 -29.84 -0.29
N PRO A 177 21.87 -30.56 0.72
CA PRO A 177 21.94 -32.02 0.68
C PRO A 177 20.55 -32.63 0.42
N PRO A 178 20.47 -33.76 -0.32
CA PRO A 178 19.19 -34.43 -0.59
C PRO A 178 18.52 -34.99 0.68
N GLU A 179 19.30 -35.15 1.75
CA GLU A 179 18.84 -35.55 3.09
C GLU A 179 19.50 -34.65 4.15
N GLY A 180 18.73 -34.26 5.16
CA GLY A 180 19.17 -33.35 6.21
C GLY A 180 18.34 -32.06 6.25
N ASP A 181 18.21 -31.47 7.42
CA ASP A 181 17.42 -30.25 7.65
C ASP A 181 18.14 -28.96 7.19
N GLY A 182 19.32 -29.09 6.59
CA GLY A 182 20.17 -27.97 6.19
C GLY A 182 20.76 -27.20 7.38
N ALA A 183 20.68 -27.73 8.60
CA ALA A 183 21.27 -27.10 9.77
C ALA A 183 22.81 -27.28 9.80
N PRO A 184 23.57 -26.26 10.22
CA PRO A 184 24.98 -26.43 10.54
C PRO A 184 25.14 -27.53 11.61
N ASN A 185 26.09 -28.43 11.40
CA ASN A 185 26.40 -29.45 12.40
C ASN A 185 27.05 -28.79 13.64
N ASN A 186 26.33 -28.81 14.77
CA ASN A 186 26.75 -28.20 16.04
C ASN A 186 27.36 -29.21 17.02
N GLU A 187 27.95 -30.30 16.55
CA GLU A 187 28.73 -31.23 17.39
C GLU A 187 29.93 -30.49 18.01
N ALA A 188 29.69 -29.78 19.11
CA ALA A 188 30.73 -29.23 19.95
C ALA A 188 31.44 -30.41 20.62
N ASN A 189 32.67 -30.70 20.21
CA ASN A 189 33.55 -31.63 20.90
C ASN A 189 33.81 -31.14 22.33
N THR A 190 32.94 -31.49 23.27
CA THR A 190 33.21 -31.35 24.70
C THR A 190 34.06 -32.54 25.15
N THR A 191 35.37 -32.45 24.97
CA THR A 191 36.31 -33.29 25.74
C THR A 191 36.52 -32.66 27.11
N GLY A 192 36.08 -33.37 28.14
CA GLY A 192 36.43 -33.14 29.53
C GLY A 192 37.80 -33.70 29.91
#